data_AF-A0A7X0C231-F1
#
_entry.id   AF-A0A7X0C231-F1
#
_cell.length_a   1.000
_cell.length_b   1.000
_cell.length_c   1.000
_cell.angle_alpha   90.00
_cell.angle_beta   90.00
_cell.angle_gamma   90.00
#
_symmetry.space_group_name_H-M   'P 1'
#
loop_
_entity.id
_entity.type
_entity.pdbx_description
1 polymer ?
#
loop_
_entity_poly.entity_id
_entity_poly.type
_entity_poly.pdbx_seq_one_letter_code
_entity_poly.pdbx_strand_id
1 'polypeptide(L)'
;MLSGPRTVCGELQPPNDGPMAAIAVHTGRADCREVMRVFRAYYRPDTPKQGSAGVATVAGWLCASNSAAQAMTGRLSSCRKGRVRVVADVIP
;
A
#
# COMPACT_ATOMS: atom_id res chain seq x y z
N MET A 1 -14.26 5.87 -11.31
CA MET A 1 -13.37 6.11 -12.47
C MET A 1 -12.04 5.46 -12.16
N LEU A 2 -11.42 4.80 -13.13
CA LEU A 2 -10.14 4.12 -12.92
C LEU A 2 -8.97 5.11 -13.06
N SER A 3 -8.11 5.14 -12.05
CA SER A 3 -6.90 5.96 -11.99
C SER A 3 -5.72 5.25 -12.65
N GLY A 4 -4.91 6.00 -13.39
CA GLY A 4 -3.74 5.49 -14.11
C GLY A 4 -2.46 5.49 -13.29
N PRO A 5 -1.33 5.06 -13.87
CA PRO A 5 -0.04 5.10 -13.21
C PRO A 5 0.32 6.52 -12.73
N ARG A 6 0.98 6.61 -11.59
CA ARG A 6 1.37 7.84 -10.87
C ARG A 6 0.21 8.69 -10.34
N THR A 7 -1.03 8.23 -10.43
CA THR A 7 -2.14 8.89 -9.75
C THR A 7 -2.10 8.60 -8.25
N VAL A 8 -2.01 9.66 -7.44
CA VAL A 8 -2.16 9.60 -5.98
C VAL A 8 -3.64 9.52 -5.64
N CYS A 9 -4.01 8.49 -4.89
CA CYS A 9 -5.38 8.20 -4.49
C CYS A 9 -5.74 8.75 -3.11
N GLY A 10 -4.74 9.11 -2.30
CA GLY A 10 -4.90 9.67 -0.98
C GLY A 10 -3.69 9.36 -0.11
N GLU A 11 -3.79 9.74 1.15
CA GLU A 11 -2.73 9.55 2.14
C GLU A 11 -3.24 8.67 3.27
N LEU A 12 -2.32 7.93 3.89
CA LEU A 12 -2.62 7.09 5.03
C LEU A 12 -1.39 6.95 5.92
N GLN A 13 -1.62 7.08 7.23
CA GLN A 13 -0.62 6.79 8.24
C GLN A 13 -0.69 5.31 8.64
N PRO A 14 0.40 4.53 8.49
CA PRO A 14 0.47 3.18 9.04
C PRO A 14 0.38 3.19 10.59
N PRO A 15 0.07 2.06 11.23
CA PRO A 15 -0.01 1.95 12.69
C PRO A 15 1.33 2.24 13.38
N ASN A 16 1.29 2.38 14.71
CA ASN A 16 2.46 2.63 15.56
C ASN A 16 3.23 3.89 15.16
N ASP A 17 2.50 4.97 14.85
CA ASP A 17 3.05 6.27 14.46
C ASP A 17 4.01 6.20 13.26
N GLY A 18 3.73 5.30 12.31
CA GLY A 18 4.46 5.24 11.05
C GLY A 18 4.40 6.56 10.27
N PRO A 19 5.33 6.82 9.34
CA PRO A 19 5.32 8.04 8.56
C PRO A 19 4.08 8.11 7.65
N MET A 20 3.59 9.33 7.40
CA MET A 20 2.50 9.54 6.43
C MET A 20 2.92 9.02 5.06
N ALA A 21 2.06 8.23 4.43
CA ALA A 21 2.34 7.63 3.13
C ALA A 21 1.33 8.07 2.07
N ALA A 22 1.85 8.50 0.92
CA ALA A 22 1.06 8.72 -0.27
C ALA A 22 0.74 7.37 -0.92
N ILE A 23 -0.56 7.10 -1.08
CA ILE A 23 -1.07 5.90 -1.72
C ILE A 23 -1.27 6.19 -3.20
N ALA A 24 -0.57 5.47 -4.07
CA ALA A 24 -0.59 5.73 -5.51
C ALA A 24 -0.73 4.46 -6.34
N VAL A 25 -1.29 4.62 -7.55
CA VAL A 25 -1.22 3.58 -8.58
C VAL A 25 0.16 3.63 -9.21
N HIS A 26 0.90 2.54 -9.13
CA HIS A 26 2.25 2.45 -9.69
C HIS A 26 2.26 1.89 -11.11
N THR A 27 1.49 0.82 -11.36
CA THR A 27 1.30 0.24 -12.70
C THR A 27 -0.15 -0.20 -12.90
N GLY A 28 -0.60 -0.21 -14.16
CA GLY A 28 -1.96 -0.57 -14.52
C GLY A 28 -2.97 0.54 -14.19
N ARG A 29 -4.23 0.15 -13.97
CA ARG A 29 -5.30 1.07 -13.57
C ARG A 29 -6.09 0.48 -12.41
N ALA A 30 -6.48 1.30 -11.44
CA ALA A 30 -7.25 0.89 -10.27
C ALA A 30 -8.25 1.97 -9.83
N ASP A 31 -9.33 1.58 -9.17
CA ASP A 31 -10.22 2.56 -8.54
C ASP A 31 -9.60 3.04 -7.22
N CYS A 32 -9.42 4.36 -7.06
CA CYS A 32 -8.81 4.90 -5.85
C CYS A 32 -9.56 4.55 -4.56
N ARG A 33 -10.89 4.38 -4.60
CA ARG A 33 -11.66 3.93 -3.44
C ARG A 33 -11.32 2.48 -3.08
N GLU A 34 -11.13 1.61 -4.06
CA GLU A 34 -10.68 0.23 -3.83
C GLU A 34 -9.27 0.23 -3.25
N VAL A 35 -8.34 0.97 -3.86
CA VAL A 35 -6.94 1.07 -3.43
C VAL A 35 -6.84 1.55 -1.98
N MET A 36 -7.57 2.60 -1.62
CA MET A 36 -7.59 3.11 -0.24
C MET A 36 -8.20 2.09 0.73
N ARG A 37 -9.24 1.34 0.34
CA ARG A 37 -9.79 0.26 1.18
C ARG A 37 -8.78 -0.87 1.39
N VAL A 38 -8.03 -1.24 0.36
CA VAL A 38 -7.01 -2.29 0.42
C VAL A 38 -5.91 -1.89 1.40
N PHE A 39 -5.35 -0.69 1.29
CA PHE A 39 -4.30 -0.25 2.21
C PHE A 39 -4.81 -0.08 3.64
N ARG A 40 -6.00 0.49 3.83
CA ARG A 40 -6.63 0.59 5.15
C ARG A 40 -6.79 -0.77 5.81
N ALA A 41 -7.26 -1.77 5.05
CA ALA A 41 -7.40 -3.13 5.55
C ALA A 41 -6.03 -3.75 5.83
N TYR A 42 -5.08 -3.67 4.89
CA TYR A 42 -3.72 -4.20 5.06
C TYR A 42 -2.99 -3.65 6.29
N TYR A 43 -3.19 -2.38 6.61
CA TYR A 43 -2.58 -1.74 7.77
C TYR A 43 -3.36 -1.96 9.07
N ARG A 44 -4.49 -2.68 9.09
CA ARG A 44 -5.14 -2.97 10.37
C ARG A 44 -4.27 -3.90 11.24
N PRO A 45 -4.26 -3.70 12.58
CA PRO A 45 -3.50 -4.55 13.50
C PRO A 45 -3.89 -6.02 13.45
N ASP A 46 -5.16 -6.31 13.16
CA ASP A 46 -5.75 -7.65 13.10
C ASP A 46 -5.52 -8.37 11.76
N THR A 47 -4.90 -7.72 10.78
CA THR A 47 -4.63 -8.37 9.49
C THR A 47 -3.52 -9.39 9.66
N PRO A 48 -3.79 -10.69 9.41
CA PRO A 48 -2.79 -11.74 9.56
C PRO A 48 -1.73 -11.58 8.48
N LYS A 49 -0.51 -11.26 8.90
CA LYS A 49 0.66 -11.06 8.03
C LYS A 49 1.66 -12.19 8.23
N GLN A 50 2.25 -12.64 7.13
CA GLN A 50 3.19 -13.76 7.10
C GLN A 50 4.62 -13.27 6.86
N GLY A 51 5.55 -13.84 7.64
CA GLY A 51 6.98 -13.58 7.52
C GLY A 51 7.39 -12.15 7.88
N SER A 52 8.70 -11.91 7.83
CA SER A 52 9.30 -10.59 8.11
C SER A 52 8.91 -9.51 7.10
N ALA A 53 8.53 -9.91 5.88
CA ALA A 53 8.03 -9.01 4.85
C ALA A 53 6.55 -8.60 5.05
N GLY A 54 5.88 -9.12 6.08
CA GLY A 54 4.51 -8.73 6.42
C GLY A 54 3.48 -9.06 5.35
N VAL A 55 3.64 -10.17 4.63
CA VAL A 55 2.82 -10.48 3.45
C VAL A 55 1.39 -10.84 3.86
N ALA A 56 0.39 -10.24 3.21
CA ALA A 56 -1.02 -10.57 3.43
C ALA A 56 -1.83 -10.46 2.13
N THR A 57 -2.91 -11.22 2.03
CA THR A 57 -3.88 -11.08 0.93
C THR A 57 -5.12 -10.35 1.45
N VAL A 58 -5.44 -9.22 0.83
CA VAL A 58 -6.52 -8.32 1.27
C VAL A 58 -7.42 -8.02 0.07
N ALA A 59 -8.69 -8.43 0.12
CA ALA A 59 -9.64 -8.24 -0.99
C ALA A 59 -9.11 -8.73 -2.36
N GLY A 60 -8.34 -9.82 -2.36
CA GLY A 60 -7.70 -10.38 -3.56
C GLY A 60 -6.43 -9.64 -4.03
N TRP A 61 -5.93 -8.69 -3.25
CA TRP A 61 -4.64 -8.04 -3.48
C TRP A 61 -3.57 -8.69 -2.61
N LEU A 62 -2.45 -9.09 -3.22
CA LEU A 62 -1.28 -9.52 -2.48
C LEU A 62 -0.48 -8.30 -2.07
N CYS A 63 -0.44 -8.02 -0.77
CA CYS A 63 0.27 -6.91 -0.16
C CYS A 63 1.53 -7.40 0.58
N ALA A 64 2.57 -6.58 0.56
CA ALA A 64 3.78 -6.81 1.33
C ALA A 64 4.36 -5.48 1.81
N SER A 65 4.93 -5.50 3.02
CA SER A 65 5.71 -4.41 3.56
C SER A 65 7.14 -4.54 3.08
N ASN A 66 7.73 -3.40 2.76
CA ASN A 66 9.14 -3.31 2.51
C ASN A 66 9.83 -3.04 3.85
N SER A 67 10.19 -4.10 4.56
CA SER A 67 10.84 -4.02 5.87
C SER A 67 12.21 -3.30 5.83
N ALA A 68 12.80 -3.12 4.63
CA ALA A 68 14.02 -2.35 4.43
C ALA A 68 13.79 -0.83 4.31
N ALA A 69 12.54 -0.38 4.09
CA ALA A 69 12.18 1.03 4.12
C ALA A 69 12.01 1.52 5.56
N GLN A 70 13.07 1.37 6.37
CA GLN A 70 13.25 2.11 7.63
C GLN A 70 13.83 3.50 7.40
N ALA A 71 14.22 3.83 6.17
CA ALA A 71 14.66 5.16 5.79
C ALA A 71 13.44 6.07 5.61
N MET A 72 13.50 7.28 6.16
CA MET A 72 12.50 8.37 6.09
C MET A 72 12.13 8.81 4.65
N THR A 73 12.67 8.14 3.63
CA THR A 73 12.35 8.32 2.22
C THR A 73 12.28 6.93 1.58
N GLY A 74 11.13 6.56 1.00
CA GLY A 74 11.02 5.29 0.27
C GLY A 74 9.63 4.66 0.24
N ARG A 75 9.55 3.47 -0.36
CA ARG A 75 8.32 2.68 -0.47
C ARG A 75 8.11 1.83 0.77
N LEU A 76 7.08 2.11 1.54
CA LEU A 76 6.71 1.35 2.74
C LEU A 76 6.08 0.01 2.42
N SER A 77 5.13 0.00 1.47
CA SER A 77 4.38 -1.20 1.12
C SER A 77 3.95 -1.17 -0.33
N SER A 78 3.65 -2.35 -0.88
CA SER A 78 3.02 -2.47 -2.18
C SER A 78 1.97 -3.57 -2.17
N CYS A 79 0.90 -3.36 -2.94
CA CYS A 79 -0.15 -4.34 -3.18
C CYS A 79 -0.28 -4.60 -4.68
N ARG A 80 -0.47 -5.86 -5.08
CA ARG A 80 -0.67 -6.24 -6.49
C ARG A 80 -1.89 -7.13 -6.69
N LYS A 81 -2.55 -6.94 -7.84
CA LYS A 81 -3.64 -7.78 -8.34
C LYS A 81 -3.48 -7.93 -9.85
N GLY A 82 -3.08 -9.11 -10.30
CA GLY A 82 -2.67 -9.34 -11.69
C GLY A 82 -1.51 -8.41 -12.09
N ARG A 83 -1.74 -7.59 -13.12
CA ARG A 83 -0.77 -6.60 -13.64
C ARG A 83 -0.82 -5.24 -12.95
N VAL A 84 -1.81 -5.02 -12.08
CA VAL A 84 -1.99 -3.76 -11.36
C VAL A 84 -1.15 -3.76 -10.10
N ARG A 85 -0.39 -2.69 -9.87
CA ARG A 85 0.39 -2.49 -8.65
C ARG A 85 0.07 -1.12 -8.08
N VAL A 86 -0.18 -1.08 -6.78
CA VAL A 86 -0.36 0.13 -5.99
C VAL A 86 0.62 0.15 -4.84
N VAL A 87 0.99 1.33 -4.39
CA VAL A 87 2.13 1.55 -3.51
C VAL A 87 1.78 2.55 -2.43
N ALA A 88 2.44 2.42 -1.28
CA ALA A 88 2.46 3.40 -0.21
C ALA A 88 3.90 3.91 -0.10
N ASP A 89 4.13 5.15 -0.51
CA ASP A 89 5.45 5.79 -0.52
C ASP A 89 5.46 6.91 0.54
N VAL A 90 6.53 7.03 1.34
CA VAL A 90 6.67 8.04 2.39
C VAL A 90 6.60 9.44 1.79
N ILE A 91 5.83 10.32 2.41
CA ILE A 91 5.82 11.76 2.10
C ILE A 91 6.99 12.41 2.86
N PRO A 92 7.95 13.06 2.17
CA PRO A 92 9.06 13.76 2.82
C PRO A 92 8.62 14.97 3.64
#